data_AF-A0A448D9Q0-F1
#
_entry.id   AF-A0A448D9Q0-F1
#
_cell.length_a   1.000
_cell.length_b   1.000
_cell.length_c   1.000
_cell.angle_alpha   90.00
_cell.angle_beta   90.00
_cell.angle_gamma   90.00
#
_symmetry.space_group_name_H-M   'P 1'
#
loop_
_entity.id
_entity.type
_entity.pdbx_description
1 polymer ?
#
loop_
_entity_poly.entity_id
_entity_poly.type
_entity_poly.pdbx_seq_one_letter_code
_entity_poly.pdbx_strand_id
1 'polypeptide(L)'
;MLSDYLYLDTSDNLGEWQEILDYLEPGSTEDLMEDVWAFAKENEAMPHFGNICQFIVLDRIKDAVEKRWPECKVNYFVNAIDTHIALNNTIICDYKQFEAAIAQYTIA
;
A
#
# COMPACT_ATOMS: atom_id res chain seq x y z
N MET A 1 12.25 4.78 -17.01
CA MET A 1 13.58 4.18 -16.78
C MET A 1 13.81 3.88 -15.31
N LEU A 2 13.99 4.85 -14.40
CA LEU A 2 14.15 4.55 -12.97
C LEU A 2 12.84 4.02 -12.34
N SER A 3 11.70 4.55 -12.79
CA SER A 3 10.35 4.06 -12.51
C SER A 3 10.22 2.56 -12.76
N ASP A 4 10.68 2.10 -13.92
CA ASP A 4 10.41 0.75 -14.40
C ASP A 4 11.18 -0.30 -13.57
N TYR A 5 12.37 0.06 -13.07
CA TYR A 5 13.13 -0.81 -12.17
C TYR A 5 12.57 -0.87 -10.75
N LEU A 6 11.90 0.19 -10.29
CA LEU A 6 11.22 0.18 -9.00
C LEU A 6 10.11 -0.87 -8.99
N TYR A 7 9.28 -0.88 -10.03
CA TYR A 7 8.15 -1.82 -10.16
C TYR A 7 8.59 -3.28 -10.38
N LEU A 8 9.81 -3.53 -10.84
CA LEU A 8 10.36 -4.89 -10.96
C LEU A 8 10.80 -5.48 -9.61
N ASP A 9 10.97 -4.65 -8.58
CA ASP A 9 11.40 -5.03 -7.22
C ASP A 9 10.22 -4.97 -6.22
N THR A 10 8.99 -5.14 -6.72
CA THR A 10 7.76 -5.04 -5.93
C THR A 10 6.86 -6.25 -6.14
N SER A 11 5.93 -6.46 -5.20
CA SER A 11 4.84 -7.42 -5.36
C SER A 11 4.06 -7.16 -6.65
N ASP A 12 3.63 -8.24 -7.31
CA ASP A 12 2.73 -8.19 -8.46
C ASP A 12 1.41 -7.49 -8.14
N ASN A 13 1.04 -7.39 -6.85
CA ASN A 13 -0.18 -6.73 -6.39
C ASN A 13 -0.04 -5.21 -6.18
N LEU A 14 1.15 -4.61 -6.36
CA LEU A 14 1.35 -3.19 -6.08
C LEU A 14 0.39 -2.29 -6.86
N GLY A 15 0.12 -2.61 -8.13
CA GLY A 15 -0.82 -1.84 -8.96
C GLY A 15 -2.24 -1.84 -8.37
N GLU A 16 -2.71 -3.00 -7.92
CA GLU A 16 -4.03 -3.12 -7.26
C GLU A 16 -4.09 -2.31 -5.97
N TRP A 17 -3.02 -2.30 -5.18
CA TRP A 17 -2.96 -1.49 -3.96
C TRP A 17 -2.93 0.01 -4.26
N GLN A 18 -2.27 0.44 -5.33
CA GLN A 18 -2.31 1.83 -5.78
C GLN A 18 -3.73 2.23 -6.21
N GLU A 19 -4.46 1.35 -6.91
CA GLU A 19 -5.88 1.58 -7.25
C GLU A 19 -6.76 1.69 -6.01
N ILE A 20 -6.55 0.81 -5.02
CA ILE A 20 -7.26 0.88 -3.72
C ILE A 20 -6.96 2.22 -3.01
N LEU A 21 -5.69 2.65 -3.00
CA LEU A 21 -5.29 3.90 -2.37
C LEU A 21 -5.94 5.11 -3.06
N ASP A 22 -5.94 5.16 -4.39
CA ASP A 22 -6.56 6.25 -5.15
C ASP A 22 -8.09 6.29 -4.96
N TYR A 23 -8.74 5.14 -4.83
CA TYR A 23 -10.14 5.07 -4.43
C TYR A 23 -10.39 5.64 -3.03
N LEU A 24 -9.50 5.34 -2.08
CA LEU A 24 -9.62 5.81 -0.70
C LEU A 24 -9.37 7.31 -0.57
N GLU A 25 -8.29 7.78 -1.20
CA GLU A 25 -7.80 9.16 -1.18
C GLU A 25 -7.28 9.52 -2.58
N PRO A 26 -8.13 10.13 -3.44
CA PRO A 26 -7.75 10.47 -4.82
C PRO A 26 -6.52 11.37 -4.91
N GLY A 27 -5.57 11.01 -5.78
CA GLY A 27 -4.32 11.73 -5.99
C GLY A 27 -3.17 11.33 -5.05
N SER A 28 -3.42 10.42 -4.08
CA SER A 28 -2.40 10.00 -3.10
C SER A 28 -1.20 9.22 -3.67
N THR A 29 -1.22 8.91 -4.97
CA THR A 29 -0.10 8.28 -5.67
C THR A 29 0.72 9.24 -6.55
N GLU A 30 0.31 10.50 -6.69
CA GLU A 30 0.97 11.48 -7.58
C GLU A 30 2.42 11.78 -7.14
N ASP A 31 2.61 11.99 -5.83
CA ASP A 31 3.91 12.33 -5.24
C ASP A 31 4.71 11.09 -4.76
N LEU A 32 4.23 9.87 -5.04
CA LEU A 32 4.79 8.64 -4.47
C LEU A 32 6.29 8.47 -4.73
N MET A 33 6.77 8.85 -5.91
CA MET A 33 8.21 8.78 -6.22
C MET A 33 9.04 9.79 -5.42
N GLU A 34 8.50 10.96 -5.14
CA GLU A 34 9.16 11.97 -4.32
C GLU A 34 9.25 11.49 -2.87
N ASP A 35 8.19 10.86 -2.37
CA ASP A 35 8.14 10.27 -1.03
C ASP A 35 9.11 9.10 -0.88
N VAL A 36 9.17 8.19 -1.86
CA VAL A 36 10.15 7.09 -1.88
C VAL A 36 11.57 7.65 -1.80
N TRP A 37 11.85 8.72 -2.54
CA TRP A 37 13.17 9.33 -2.53
C TRP A 37 13.46 10.10 -1.24
N ALA A 38 12.46 10.77 -0.68
CA ALA A 38 12.56 11.42 0.62
C ALA A 38 12.92 10.41 1.71
N PHE A 39 12.20 9.29 1.78
CA PHE A 39 12.43 8.22 2.74
C PHE A 39 13.81 7.56 2.53
N ALA A 40 14.18 7.26 1.28
CA ALA A 40 15.45 6.61 0.99
C ALA A 40 16.67 7.44 1.42
N LYS A 41 16.61 8.78 1.33
CA LYS A 41 17.69 9.68 1.75
C LYS A 41 17.95 9.65 3.27
N GLU A 42 16.98 9.21 4.07
CA GLU A 42 17.12 9.12 5.52
C GLU A 42 17.79 7.82 5.97
N ASN A 43 17.98 6.85 5.06
CA ASN A 43 18.59 5.56 5.40
C ASN A 43 20.12 5.63 5.39
N GLU A 44 20.75 5.13 6.45
CA GLU A 44 22.22 5.09 6.59
C GLU A 44 22.89 4.13 5.58
N ALA A 45 22.17 3.08 5.18
CA ALA A 45 22.59 2.12 4.17
C ALA A 45 21.64 2.15 2.98
N MET A 46 22.10 1.71 1.81
CA MET A 46 21.28 1.65 0.60
C MET A 46 20.03 0.78 0.85
N PRO A 47 18.81 1.35 0.82
CA PRO A 47 17.60 0.58 1.08
C PRO A 47 17.11 -0.13 -0.19
N HIS A 48 16.18 -1.08 -0.01
CA HIS A 48 15.39 -1.63 -1.11
C HIS A 48 14.28 -0.63 -1.46
N PHE A 49 14.42 0.06 -2.60
CA PHE A 49 13.44 1.07 -3.02
C PHE A 49 12.06 0.47 -3.24
N GLY A 50 11.96 -0.76 -3.76
CA GLY A 50 10.69 -1.47 -3.93
C GLY A 50 9.98 -1.70 -2.59
N ASN A 51 10.73 -2.02 -1.53
CA ASN A 51 10.17 -2.13 -0.18
C ASN A 51 9.69 -0.78 0.35
N ILE A 52 10.44 0.31 0.11
CA ILE A 52 10.00 1.65 0.52
C ILE A 52 8.69 2.03 -0.18
N CYS A 53 8.60 1.81 -1.49
CA CYS A 53 7.39 2.09 -2.28
C CYS A 53 6.17 1.34 -1.73
N GLN A 54 6.32 0.04 -1.54
CA GLN A 54 5.25 -0.81 -0.99
C GLN A 54 4.89 -0.40 0.44
N PHE A 55 5.87 -0.08 1.29
CA PHE A 55 5.63 0.44 2.63
C PHE A 55 4.76 1.70 2.58
N ILE A 56 5.14 2.71 1.79
CA ILE A 56 4.40 3.97 1.71
C ILE A 56 2.95 3.73 1.24
N VAL A 57 2.75 2.91 0.21
CA VAL A 57 1.40 2.62 -0.31
C VAL A 57 0.56 1.89 0.75
N LEU A 58 1.08 0.83 1.36
CA LEU A 58 0.33 0.04 2.33
C LEU A 58 0.07 0.79 3.64
N ASP A 59 1.00 1.66 4.06
CA ASP A 59 0.83 2.52 5.23
C ASP A 59 -0.26 3.57 5.00
N ARG A 60 -0.30 4.19 3.82
CA ARG A 60 -1.39 5.10 3.45
C ARG A 60 -2.75 4.40 3.37
N ILE A 61 -2.82 3.19 2.84
CA ILE A 61 -4.06 2.40 2.84
C ILE A 61 -4.51 2.12 4.27
N LYS A 62 -3.58 1.72 5.16
CA LYS A 62 -3.87 1.50 6.57
C LYS A 62 -4.45 2.76 7.21
N ASP A 63 -3.78 3.90 7.07
CA ASP A 63 -4.24 5.17 7.63
C ASP A 63 -5.63 5.56 7.11
N ALA A 64 -5.85 5.46 5.80
CA ALA A 64 -7.14 5.82 5.18
C ALA A 64 -8.27 4.88 5.62
N VAL A 65 -8.01 3.58 5.72
CA VAL A 65 -8.99 2.58 6.19
C VAL A 65 -9.29 2.78 7.68
N GLU A 66 -8.28 2.91 8.54
CA GLU A 66 -8.47 3.08 9.98
C GLU A 66 -9.14 4.43 10.32
N LYS A 67 -8.94 5.45 9.48
CA LYS A 67 -9.65 6.74 9.58
C LYS A 67 -11.12 6.64 9.18
N ARG A 68 -11.44 5.88 8.12
CA ARG A 68 -12.80 5.77 7.57
C ARG A 68 -13.64 4.71 8.30
N TRP A 69 -13.02 3.61 8.72
CA TRP A 69 -13.62 2.47 9.41
C TRP A 69 -12.73 2.05 10.60
N PRO A 70 -12.82 2.75 11.74
CA PRO A 70 -11.94 2.54 12.89
C PRO A 70 -11.98 1.12 13.50
N GLU A 71 -13.07 0.39 13.29
CA GLU A 71 -13.24 -1.00 13.71
C GLU A 71 -12.58 -2.02 12.78
N CYS A 72 -12.14 -1.61 11.59
CA CYS A 72 -11.44 -2.47 10.64
C CYS A 72 -9.96 -2.60 11.05
N LYS A 73 -9.53 -3.82 11.38
CA LYS A 73 -8.12 -4.07 11.73
C LYS A 73 -7.29 -4.20 10.47
N VAL A 74 -6.33 -3.29 10.28
CA VAL A 74 -5.41 -3.33 9.15
C VAL A 74 -3.99 -3.66 9.61
N ASN A 75 -3.43 -4.71 9.02
CA ASN A 75 -2.03 -5.06 9.20
C ASN A 75 -1.39 -5.27 7.84
N TYR A 76 -0.13 -4.90 7.71
CA TYR A 76 0.66 -5.21 6.52
C TYR A 76 2.06 -5.64 6.91
N PHE A 77 2.72 -6.28 5.96
CA PHE A 77 4.10 -6.70 6.07
C PHE A 77 4.81 -6.40 4.75
N VAL A 78 6.06 -5.94 4.84
CA VAL A 78 6.88 -5.59 3.67
C VAL A 78 8.27 -6.16 3.84
N ASN A 79 8.69 -7.00 2.90
CA ASN A 79 10.10 -7.31 2.66
C ASN A 79 10.31 -7.73 1.19
N ALA A 80 11.56 -8.08 0.86
CA ALA A 80 11.95 -8.42 -0.51
C ALA A 80 11.44 -9.80 -1.01
N ILE A 81 10.77 -10.59 -0.17
CA ILE A 81 10.28 -11.94 -0.48
C ILE A 81 8.76 -11.99 -0.46
N ASP A 82 8.16 -11.35 0.53
CA ASP A 82 6.73 -11.34 0.81
C ASP A 82 6.33 -9.93 1.23
N THR A 83 5.38 -9.38 0.49
CA THR A 83 4.68 -8.16 0.84
C THR A 83 3.18 -8.43 0.73
N HIS A 84 2.43 -8.08 1.76
CA HIS A 84 0.99 -8.24 1.80
C HIS A 84 0.33 -7.27 2.77
N ILE A 85 -0.96 -7.03 2.55
CA ILE A 85 -1.85 -6.30 3.46
C ILE A 85 -3.08 -7.16 3.78
N ALA A 86 -3.55 -7.07 5.02
CA ALA A 86 -4.69 -7.82 5.52
C ALA A 86 -5.69 -6.90 6.22
N LEU A 87 -6.96 -7.03 5.86
CA LEU A 87 -8.10 -6.43 6.55
C LEU A 87 -8.83 -7.52 7.34
N ASN A 88 -8.90 -7.40 8.67
CA ASN A 88 -9.48 -8.41 9.58
C ASN A 88 -8.98 -9.84 9.30
N ASN A 89 -7.67 -9.99 9.10
CA ASN A 89 -6.99 -11.25 8.78
C ASN A 89 -7.28 -11.82 7.37
N THR A 90 -7.99 -11.09 6.51
CA THR A 90 -8.15 -11.45 5.10
C THR A 90 -7.09 -10.73 4.29
N ILE A 91 -6.22 -11.49 3.63
CA ILE A 91 -5.22 -10.93 2.71
C ILE A 91 -5.94 -10.31 1.52
N ILE A 92 -5.53 -9.09 1.17
CA ILE A 92 -6.10 -8.32 0.07
C ILE A 92 -5.07 -8.22 -1.04
N CYS A 93 -5.29 -8.97 -2.12
CA CYS A 93 -4.43 -8.96 -3.30
C CYS A 93 -4.93 -8.02 -4.40
N ASP A 94 -6.25 -7.74 -4.43
CA ASP A 94 -6.90 -7.00 -5.51
C ASP A 94 -8.03 -6.09 -5.00
N TYR A 95 -8.49 -5.18 -5.87
CA TYR A 95 -9.57 -4.24 -5.54
C TYR A 95 -10.89 -4.93 -5.15
N LYS A 96 -11.23 -6.08 -5.76
CA LYS A 96 -12.48 -6.79 -5.46
C LYS A 96 -12.47 -7.40 -4.06
N GLN A 97 -11.33 -7.95 -3.65
CA GLN A 97 -11.13 -8.45 -2.30
C GLN A 97 -11.24 -7.31 -1.29
N PHE A 98 -10.69 -6.14 -1.62
CA PHE A 98 -10.86 -4.94 -0.81
C PHE A 98 -12.33 -4.54 -0.67
N GLU A 99 -13.07 -4.38 -1.78
CA GLU A 99 -14.50 -4.05 -1.76
C GLU A 99 -15.30 -5.05 -0.91
N ALA A 100 -15.06 -6.35 -1.07
CA ALA A 100 -15.72 -7.39 -0.29
C ALA A 100 -15.41 -7.26 1.21
N ALA A 101 -14.17 -6.91 1.57
CA ALA A 101 -13.75 -6.75 2.96
C ALA A 101 -14.38 -5.53 3.64
N ILE A 102 -14.60 -4.44 2.89
CA ILE A 102 -15.19 -3.20 3.43
C ILE A 102 -16.73 -3.16 3.34
N ALA A 103 -17.35 -4.00 2.51
CA ALA A 103 -18.80 -4.01 2.29
C ALA A 103 -19.60 -4.13 3.60
N GLN A 104 -19.07 -4.87 4.58
CA GLN A 104 -19.69 -5.01 5.91
C GLN A 104 -19.81 -3.69 6.70
N TYR A 105 -19.01 -2.67 6.35
CA TYR A 105 -19.02 -1.35 6.98
C TYR A 105 -19.77 -0.30 6.16
N THR A 106 -20.12 -0.61 4.91
CA THR A 106 -20.83 0.32 4.01
C THR A 106 -22.36 0.16 4.09
N ILE A 107 -22.84 -0.83 4.85
CA ILE A 107 -24.26 -1.01 5.17
C ILE A 107 -24.58 -0.20 6.43
N ALA A 108 -24.73 1.12 6.27
CA ALA A 108 -25.27 2.03 7.29
C ALA A 108 -26.04 3.17 6.62
#